data_AF-A0A8X7CQ44-F1
#
_entry.id   AF-A0A8X7CQ44-F1
#
_cell.length_a   1.000
_cell.length_b   1.000
_cell.length_c   1.000
_cell.angle_alpha   90.00
_cell.angle_beta   90.00
_cell.angle_gamma   90.00
#
_symmetry.space_group_name_H-M   'P 1'
#
loop_
_entity.id
_entity.type
_entity.pdbx_description
1 polymer ?
#
loop_
_entity_poly.entity_id
_entity_poly.type
_entity_poly.pdbx_seq_one_letter_code
_entity_poly.pdbx_strand_id
1 'polypeptide(L)'
;MKRATPLVSSNPRAKRVCFDKDNRKVSLFKPDAVPENHFHLGGHIYAVVSDFAYVVRIHLRRYKLDATRSLLPTKDGITVTPSVWLALVREFAAIDQAFDNGKVFVIKDCLLLSRTVIENVTYVIWQRYFQRKDFSRKFLTPVSMLKETEWNALKDIQKQITSKTVSIMFVRVFLKLLRKAQSFFKI
;
A
#
# COMPACT_ATOMS: atom_id res chain seq x y z
N MET A 1 -4.32 6.01 -59.78
CA MET A 1 -4.71 7.07 -58.82
C MET A 1 -5.20 6.39 -57.54
N LYS A 2 -4.58 6.70 -56.39
CA LYS A 2 -4.88 6.12 -55.07
C LYS A 2 -5.98 6.92 -54.37
N ARG A 3 -6.92 6.26 -53.69
CA ARG A 3 -7.84 6.88 -52.71
C ARG A 3 -7.74 6.12 -51.39
N ALA A 4 -7.53 6.85 -50.30
CA ALA A 4 -7.19 6.35 -48.98
C ALA A 4 -8.43 6.14 -48.10
N THR A 5 -8.38 5.12 -47.23
CA THR A 5 -9.26 4.90 -46.07
C THR A 5 -8.45 5.15 -44.78
N PRO A 6 -9.04 5.66 -43.69
CA PRO A 6 -8.27 6.08 -42.51
C PRO A 6 -7.88 4.90 -41.61
N LEU A 7 -6.64 4.91 -41.14
CA LEU A 7 -6.12 4.04 -40.09
C LEU A 7 -6.71 4.40 -38.73
N VAL A 8 -7.26 3.40 -38.03
CA VAL A 8 -7.57 3.45 -36.61
C VAL A 8 -6.25 3.52 -35.83
N SER A 9 -6.08 4.59 -35.07
CA SER A 9 -4.99 4.80 -34.12
C SER A 9 -5.27 4.02 -32.83
N SER A 10 -4.54 2.93 -32.61
CA SER A 10 -4.39 2.32 -31.28
C SER A 10 -2.91 2.30 -30.93
N ASN A 11 -2.51 3.24 -30.08
CA ASN A 11 -1.13 3.34 -29.61
C ASN A 11 -1.07 2.82 -28.16
N PRO A 12 -0.41 1.69 -27.88
CA PRO A 12 0.12 1.43 -26.55
C PRO A 12 1.62 1.16 -26.67
N ARG A 13 2.44 2.18 -26.42
CA ARG A 13 3.89 2.00 -26.29
C ARG A 13 4.39 2.55 -24.97
N ALA A 14 4.33 1.72 -23.94
CA ALA A 14 5.19 1.85 -22.76
C ALA A 14 6.07 0.60 -22.66
N LYS A 15 7.29 0.70 -23.20
CA LYS A 15 8.41 -0.19 -22.89
C LYS A 15 9.71 0.61 -23.02
N ARG A 16 10.38 0.87 -21.89
CA ARG A 16 11.75 0.37 -21.62
C ARG A 16 12.25 0.83 -20.25
N VAL A 17 12.79 -0.16 -19.54
CA VAL A 17 13.50 -0.12 -18.25
C VAL A 17 15.01 -0.14 -18.52
N CYS A 18 15.81 0.39 -17.59
CA CYS A 18 17.13 -0.11 -17.12
C CYS A 18 17.31 0.47 -15.69
N PHE A 19 17.87 -0.19 -14.66
CA PHE A 19 19.21 -0.75 -14.52
C PHE A 19 19.30 -1.77 -13.35
N ASP A 20 20.39 -2.54 -13.31
CA ASP A 20 20.82 -3.41 -12.21
C ASP A 20 22.23 -3.00 -11.73
N LYS A 21 22.53 -3.22 -10.43
CA LYS A 21 23.86 -3.51 -9.87
C LYS A 21 23.78 -3.83 -8.35
N ASP A 22 24.05 -5.11 -8.05
CA ASP A 22 24.55 -5.71 -6.80
C ASP A 22 23.63 -5.81 -5.56
N ASN A 23 23.03 -6.98 -5.31
CA ASN A 23 23.59 -8.06 -4.46
C ASN A 23 22.50 -9.04 -3.94
N ARG A 24 22.53 -10.28 -4.48
CA ARG A 24 22.08 -11.57 -3.92
C ARG A 24 20.81 -11.64 -3.04
N LYS A 25 19.67 -11.86 -3.71
CA LYS A 25 18.68 -12.90 -3.40
C LYS A 25 17.88 -13.19 -4.67
N VAL A 26 17.74 -14.46 -5.06
CA VAL A 26 16.99 -14.88 -6.26
C VAL A 26 15.54 -14.42 -6.10
N SER A 27 15.19 -13.28 -6.70
CA SER A 27 13.82 -12.82 -6.77
C SER A 27 13.13 -13.61 -7.88
N LEU A 28 12.05 -14.30 -7.54
CA LEU A 28 11.20 -15.05 -8.49
C LEU A 28 10.38 -14.13 -9.41
N PHE A 29 10.83 -12.89 -9.60
CA PHE A 29 10.16 -11.84 -10.34
C PHE A 29 11.10 -11.35 -11.44
N LYS A 30 10.55 -11.14 -12.64
CA LYS A 30 11.23 -10.24 -13.59
C LYS A 30 11.21 -8.85 -12.94
N PRO A 31 12.35 -8.14 -12.84
CA PRO A 31 12.42 -6.81 -12.25
C PRO A 31 11.38 -5.82 -12.81
N ASP A 32 10.97 -6.04 -14.07
CA ASP A 32 10.03 -5.20 -14.83
C ASP A 32 8.53 -5.33 -14.44
N ALA A 33 8.16 -6.22 -13.51
CA ALA A 33 6.75 -6.53 -13.23
C ALA A 33 6.16 -5.80 -11.99
N VAL A 34 6.99 -5.17 -11.16
CA VAL A 34 6.57 -4.55 -9.90
C VAL A 34 6.49 -3.03 -10.11
N PRO A 35 5.28 -2.41 -10.08
CA PRO A 35 5.15 -0.99 -10.35
C PRO A 35 5.85 -0.13 -9.28
N GLU A 36 6.33 1.05 -9.65
CA GLU A 36 7.20 1.98 -8.88
C GLU A 36 6.74 2.32 -7.44
N ASN A 37 5.48 2.07 -7.10
CA ASN A 37 4.92 2.34 -5.78
C ASN A 37 4.69 1.08 -4.92
N HIS A 38 5.18 -0.09 -5.36
CA HIS A 38 5.01 -1.36 -4.66
C HIS A 38 6.28 -1.72 -3.90
N PHE A 39 6.15 -1.89 -2.60
CA PHE A 39 7.21 -2.31 -1.70
C PHE A 39 6.93 -3.73 -1.22
N HIS A 40 7.86 -4.64 -1.44
CA HIS A 40 7.72 -6.05 -1.06
C HIS A 40 7.90 -6.21 0.46
N LEU A 41 6.98 -6.95 1.09
CA LEU A 41 7.03 -7.25 2.53
C LEU A 41 7.44 -8.71 2.81
N GLY A 42 7.47 -9.56 1.80
CA GLY A 42 7.63 -11.01 1.95
C GLY A 42 6.51 -11.78 1.24
N GLY A 43 6.83 -13.00 0.79
CA GLY A 43 5.88 -13.85 0.07
C GLY A 43 5.20 -13.12 -1.10
N HIS A 44 3.88 -13.07 -1.08
CA HIS A 44 3.06 -12.32 -2.04
C HIS A 44 2.41 -11.07 -1.42
N ILE A 45 2.98 -10.50 -0.38
CA ILE A 45 2.44 -9.31 0.29
C ILE A 45 3.24 -8.07 -0.10
N TYR A 46 2.51 -7.02 -0.46
CA TYR A 46 3.08 -5.74 -0.86
C TYR A 46 2.41 -4.59 -0.12
N ALA A 47 3.20 -3.59 0.23
CA ALA A 47 2.73 -2.25 0.56
C ALA A 47 2.70 -1.42 -0.72
N VAL A 48 1.60 -0.71 -0.98
CA VAL A 48 1.43 0.09 -2.20
C VAL A 48 0.93 1.47 -1.87
N VAL A 49 1.63 2.49 -2.34
CA VAL A 49 1.15 3.88 -2.25
C VAL A 49 0.42 4.22 -3.54
N SER A 50 -0.90 4.44 -3.45
CA SER A 50 -1.75 4.78 -4.58
C SER A 50 -2.30 6.19 -4.42
N ASP A 51 -2.46 6.91 -5.51
CA ASP A 51 -3.13 8.20 -5.59
C ASP A 51 -4.43 8.17 -6.42
N PHE A 52 -4.96 6.96 -6.64
CA PHE A 52 -6.13 6.69 -7.46
C PHE A 52 -7.30 7.63 -7.17
N ALA A 53 -7.97 8.08 -8.25
CA ALA A 53 -9.10 9.00 -8.20
C ALA A 53 -8.85 10.24 -7.33
N TYR A 54 -7.61 10.74 -7.33
CA TYR A 54 -7.22 11.85 -6.48
C TYR A 54 -7.47 11.54 -4.99
N VAL A 55 -7.14 10.34 -4.52
CA VAL A 55 -7.08 10.04 -3.09
C VAL A 55 -5.82 9.25 -2.78
N VAL A 56 -4.93 9.82 -1.95
CA VAL A 56 -3.72 9.09 -1.53
C VAL A 56 -4.10 8.04 -0.49
N ARG A 57 -3.71 6.80 -0.74
CA ARG A 57 -3.97 5.63 0.12
C ARG A 57 -2.73 4.74 0.16
N ILE A 58 -2.53 4.11 1.32
CA ILE A 58 -1.53 3.05 1.47
C ILE A 58 -2.30 1.74 1.56
N HIS A 59 -2.00 0.80 0.66
CA HIS A 59 -2.58 -0.52 0.62
C HIS A 59 -1.55 -1.52 1.14
N LEU A 60 -1.91 -2.34 2.13
CA LEU A 60 -1.12 -3.49 2.57
C LEU A 60 -1.90 -4.72 2.13
N ARG A 61 -1.46 -5.42 1.10
CA ARG A 61 -2.32 -6.37 0.39
C ARG A 61 -1.56 -7.57 -0.13
N ARG A 62 -2.22 -8.73 -0.09
CA ARG A 62 -1.77 -9.95 -0.73
C ARG A 62 -2.11 -9.91 -2.22
N TYR A 63 -1.16 -10.35 -3.02
CA TYR A 63 -1.28 -10.49 -4.47
C TYR A 63 -1.27 -11.97 -4.84
N LYS A 64 -1.81 -12.26 -6.02
CA LYS A 64 -1.68 -13.57 -6.67
C LYS A 64 -1.03 -13.36 -8.03
N LEU A 65 -0.34 -14.39 -8.51
CA LEU A 65 0.14 -14.43 -9.88
C LEU A 65 -0.98 -14.98 -10.78
N ASP A 66 -1.20 -14.34 -11.92
CA ASP A 66 -2.04 -14.92 -12.96
C ASP A 66 -1.25 -15.89 -13.86
N ALA A 67 -1.92 -16.49 -14.86
CA ALA A 67 -1.30 -17.40 -15.82
C ALA A 67 -0.16 -16.75 -16.61
N THR A 68 -0.16 -15.41 -16.74
CA THR A 68 0.88 -14.62 -17.41
C THR A 68 1.98 -14.15 -16.45
N ARG A 69 1.94 -14.57 -15.18
CA ARG A 69 2.81 -14.14 -14.07
C ARG A 69 2.70 -12.65 -13.73
N SER A 70 1.56 -12.04 -14.02
CA SER A 70 1.26 -10.67 -13.59
C SER A 70 0.73 -10.67 -12.16
N LEU A 71 1.13 -9.68 -11.37
CA LEU A 71 0.67 -9.51 -9.99
C LEU A 71 -0.74 -8.91 -9.96
N LEU A 72 -1.71 -9.68 -9.50
CA LEU A 72 -3.09 -9.23 -9.31
C LEU A 72 -3.41 -9.05 -7.81
N PRO A 73 -3.95 -7.89 -7.40
CA PRO A 73 -4.35 -7.68 -6.01
C PRO A 73 -5.51 -8.61 -5.65
N THR A 74 -5.47 -9.19 -4.45
CA THR A 74 -6.57 -10.01 -3.91
C THR A 74 -7.48 -9.17 -3.00
N LYS A 75 -8.57 -9.75 -2.47
CA LYS A 75 -9.39 -9.09 -1.44
C LYS A 75 -8.74 -9.09 -0.06
N ASP A 76 -7.76 -9.97 0.19
CA ASP A 76 -6.98 -10.03 1.43
C ASP A 76 -5.99 -8.86 1.48
N GLY A 77 -6.27 -7.88 2.33
CA GLY A 77 -5.47 -6.68 2.45
C GLY A 77 -6.25 -5.50 3.00
N ILE A 78 -5.56 -4.67 3.76
CA ILE A 78 -6.11 -3.46 4.36
C ILE A 78 -5.68 -2.22 3.56
N THR A 79 -6.43 -1.15 3.74
CA THR A 79 -6.11 0.15 3.14
C THR A 79 -6.30 1.23 4.18
N VAL A 80 -5.26 2.03 4.35
CA VAL A 80 -5.18 3.10 5.35
C VAL A 80 -4.98 4.45 4.68
N THR A 81 -5.35 5.51 5.38
CA THR A 81 -5.05 6.89 4.95
C THR A 81 -3.63 7.26 5.37
N PRO A 82 -2.98 8.25 4.73
CA PRO A 82 -1.70 8.78 5.17
C PRO A 82 -1.68 9.16 6.66
N SER A 83 -2.79 9.71 7.15
CA SER A 83 -2.91 10.11 8.55
C SER A 83 -2.90 8.91 9.52
N VAL A 84 -3.52 7.78 9.15
CA VAL A 84 -3.53 6.55 9.95
C VAL A 84 -2.18 5.86 9.85
N TRP A 85 -1.57 5.84 8.66
CA TRP A 85 -0.22 5.33 8.44
C TRP A 85 0.82 6.05 9.30
N LEU A 86 0.80 7.39 9.35
CA LEU A 86 1.72 8.15 10.19
C LEU A 86 1.52 7.88 11.69
N ALA A 87 0.28 7.67 12.14
CA ALA A 87 0.02 7.28 13.52
C ALA A 87 0.57 5.88 13.81
N LEU A 88 0.32 4.91 12.94
CA LEU A 88 0.90 3.56 13.04
C LEU A 88 2.42 3.60 13.18
N VAL A 89 3.10 4.33 12.30
CA VAL A 89 4.57 4.42 12.27
C VAL A 89 5.16 4.90 13.60
N ARG A 90 4.49 5.87 14.25
CA ARG A 90 4.94 6.41 15.54
C ARG A 90 4.80 5.42 16.68
N GLU A 91 3.84 4.49 16.56
CA GLU A 91 3.47 3.58 17.62
C GLU A 91 4.12 2.19 17.49
N PHE A 92 4.98 1.92 16.50
CA PHE A 92 5.53 0.57 16.29
C PHE A 92 6.14 -0.07 17.56
N ALA A 93 6.93 0.69 18.32
CA ALA A 93 7.53 0.20 19.56
C ALA A 93 6.47 -0.08 20.64
N ALA A 94 5.48 0.80 20.78
CA ALA A 94 4.37 0.62 21.72
C ALA A 94 3.46 -0.56 21.33
N ILE A 95 3.30 -0.81 20.04
CA ILE A 95 2.56 -1.95 19.49
C ILE A 95 3.25 -3.25 19.85
N ASP A 96 4.56 -3.36 19.59
CA ASP A 96 5.33 -4.56 19.93
C ASP A 96 5.25 -4.83 21.46
N GLN A 97 5.39 -3.79 22.29
CA GLN A 97 5.23 -3.91 23.74
C GLN A 97 3.82 -4.35 24.14
N ALA A 98 2.78 -3.85 23.48
CA ALA A 98 1.40 -4.26 23.74
C ALA A 98 1.20 -5.75 23.41
N PHE A 99 1.76 -6.21 22.30
CA PHE A 99 1.69 -7.61 21.89
C PHE A 99 2.40 -8.55 22.88
N ASP A 100 3.56 -8.17 23.38
CA ASP A 100 4.30 -8.96 24.37
C ASP A 100 3.54 -9.09 25.70
N ASN A 101 2.68 -8.11 25.99
CA ASN A 101 1.76 -8.13 27.14
C ASN A 101 0.39 -8.79 26.83
N GLY A 102 0.23 -9.41 25.66
CA GLY A 102 -1.03 -10.04 25.25
C GLY A 102 -2.18 -9.06 24.98
N LYS A 103 -1.87 -7.78 24.75
CA LYS A 103 -2.87 -6.72 24.51
C LYS A 103 -3.08 -6.47 23.01
N VAL A 104 -4.25 -5.98 22.67
CA VAL A 104 -4.55 -5.41 21.35
C VAL A 104 -4.19 -3.93 21.32
N PHE A 105 -3.88 -3.41 20.14
CA PHE A 105 -3.55 -2.00 19.94
C PHE A 105 -4.53 -1.35 18.96
N VAL A 106 -4.98 -0.13 19.25
CA VAL A 106 -5.95 0.59 18.41
C VAL A 106 -5.36 1.93 17.97
N ILE A 107 -5.41 2.19 16.65
CA ILE A 107 -4.89 3.40 16.03
C ILE A 107 -6.05 4.24 15.50
N LYS A 108 -6.11 5.48 15.98
CA LYS A 108 -7.12 6.49 15.60
C LYS A 108 -8.56 5.98 15.61
N ASP A 109 -8.87 5.07 16.55
CA ASP A 109 -10.19 4.46 16.69
C ASP A 109 -10.75 3.84 15.39
N CYS A 110 -9.86 3.41 14.49
CA CYS A 110 -10.26 2.92 13.16
C CYS A 110 -9.51 1.65 12.71
N LEU A 111 -8.35 1.38 13.31
CA LEU A 111 -7.49 0.26 12.97
C LEU A 111 -7.10 -0.47 14.24
N LEU A 112 -7.47 -1.74 14.34
CA LEU A 112 -7.07 -2.62 15.43
C LEU A 112 -6.01 -3.60 14.95
N LEU A 113 -5.02 -3.79 15.81
CA LEU A 113 -3.89 -4.68 15.64
C LEU A 113 -3.86 -5.66 16.81
N SER A 114 -3.68 -6.94 16.49
CA SER A 114 -3.52 -7.98 17.51
C SER A 114 -2.53 -9.03 17.03
N ARG A 115 -1.75 -9.60 17.96
CA ARG A 115 -0.87 -10.74 17.68
C ARG A 115 -1.58 -12.04 18.04
N THR A 116 -1.51 -13.04 17.16
CA THR A 116 -2.03 -14.38 17.40
C THR A 116 -1.07 -15.44 16.88
N VAL A 117 -1.17 -16.65 17.41
CA VAL A 117 -0.44 -17.83 16.90
C VAL A 117 -1.45 -18.75 16.22
N ILE A 118 -1.17 -19.15 14.98
CA ILE A 118 -1.96 -20.11 14.20
C ILE A 118 -0.99 -21.12 13.61
N GLU A 119 -1.22 -22.42 13.86
CA GLU A 119 -0.38 -23.51 13.32
C GLU A 119 1.13 -23.28 13.59
N ASN A 120 1.48 -22.88 14.82
CA ASN A 120 2.85 -22.54 15.24
C ASN A 120 3.50 -21.36 14.50
N VAL A 121 2.72 -20.54 13.80
CA VAL A 121 3.19 -19.31 13.15
C VAL A 121 2.54 -18.10 13.80
N THR A 122 3.37 -17.11 14.17
CA THR A 122 2.90 -15.83 14.71
C THR A 122 2.45 -14.90 13.60
N TYR A 123 1.25 -14.36 13.75
CA TYR A 123 0.64 -13.39 12.86
C TYR A 123 0.26 -12.11 13.59
N VAL A 124 0.50 -10.98 12.93
CA VAL A 124 -0.10 -9.69 13.25
C VAL A 124 -1.35 -9.54 12.40
N ILE A 125 -2.51 -9.54 13.06
CA ILE A 125 -3.81 -9.33 12.43
C ILE A 125 -4.09 -7.84 12.33
N TRP A 126 -4.58 -7.44 11.16
CA TRP A 126 -5.04 -6.08 10.88
C TRP A 126 -6.54 -6.09 10.63
N GLN A 127 -7.25 -5.30 11.43
CA GLN A 127 -8.70 -5.29 11.41
C GLN A 127 -9.22 -3.85 11.43
N ARG A 128 -10.21 -3.57 10.58
CA ARG A 128 -10.93 -2.30 10.69
C ARG A 128 -11.85 -2.35 11.90
N TYR A 129 -11.69 -1.35 12.75
CA TYR A 129 -12.46 -1.16 13.97
C TYR A 129 -13.38 0.05 13.75
N PHE A 130 -14.64 -0.07 14.15
CA PHE A 130 -15.59 1.05 14.10
C PHE A 130 -16.38 1.08 15.40
N GLN A 131 -16.37 2.24 16.05
CA GLN A 131 -17.26 2.53 17.16
C GLN A 131 -18.56 3.13 16.63
N ARG A 132 -19.68 2.57 17.07
CA ARG A 132 -21.02 3.07 16.74
C ARG A 132 -21.41 4.23 17.66
N LYS A 133 -22.47 4.96 17.30
CA LYS A 133 -23.00 6.09 18.09
C LYS A 133 -23.51 5.66 19.47
N ASP A 134 -23.94 4.41 19.61
CA ASP A 134 -24.34 3.78 20.87
C ASP A 134 -23.14 3.26 21.68
N PHE A 135 -21.92 3.67 21.32
CA PHE A 135 -20.64 3.21 21.86
C PHE A 135 -20.35 1.71 21.68
N SER A 136 -21.23 0.96 21.01
CA SER A 136 -20.99 -0.46 20.71
C SER A 136 -19.87 -0.62 19.69
N ARG A 137 -19.11 -1.71 19.83
CA ARG A 137 -17.92 -2.00 19.01
C ARG A 137 -18.26 -3.15 18.07
N LYS A 138 -18.15 -2.94 16.76
CA LYS A 138 -18.28 -4.03 15.77
C LYS A 138 -16.92 -4.35 15.16
N PHE A 139 -16.46 -5.56 15.47
CA PHE A 139 -15.30 -6.19 14.87
C PHE A 139 -15.69 -6.70 13.47
N LEU A 140 -15.06 -6.19 12.41
CA LEU A 140 -15.23 -6.72 11.06
C LEU A 140 -14.32 -7.92 10.84
N THR A 141 -14.68 -8.88 9.99
CA THR A 141 -13.80 -10.02 9.69
C THR A 141 -12.35 -9.58 9.43
N PRO A 142 -11.33 -10.24 10.01
CA PRO A 142 -9.93 -9.90 9.83
C PRO A 142 -9.62 -9.65 8.35
N VAL A 143 -9.06 -8.47 8.08
CA VAL A 143 -8.96 -7.98 6.70
C VAL A 143 -7.60 -8.32 6.10
N SER A 144 -6.57 -8.45 6.96
CA SER A 144 -5.23 -8.88 6.54
C SER A 144 -4.46 -9.51 7.70
N MET A 145 -3.59 -10.46 7.38
CA MET A 145 -2.69 -11.13 8.32
C MET A 145 -1.27 -11.06 7.77
N LEU A 146 -0.36 -10.50 8.58
CA LEU A 146 1.07 -10.46 8.28
C LEU A 146 1.77 -11.45 9.21
N LYS A 147 2.67 -12.28 8.67
CA LYS A 147 3.62 -13.04 9.50
C LYS A 147 4.54 -12.08 10.23
N GLU A 148 5.15 -12.54 11.33
CA GLU A 148 6.11 -11.72 12.08
C GLU A 148 7.27 -11.20 11.18
N THR A 149 7.73 -12.00 10.22
CA THR A 149 8.75 -11.58 9.24
C THR A 149 8.26 -10.47 8.31
N GLU A 150 6.99 -10.52 7.89
CA GLU A 150 6.36 -9.51 7.04
C GLU A 150 6.06 -8.22 7.82
N TRP A 151 5.70 -8.35 9.11
CA TRP A 151 5.57 -7.22 10.05
C TRP A 151 6.91 -6.51 10.26
N ASN A 152 7.99 -7.26 10.48
CA ASN A 152 9.32 -6.69 10.63
C ASN A 152 9.79 -6.02 9.33
N ALA A 153 9.58 -6.66 8.18
CA ALA A 153 9.88 -6.04 6.89
C ALA A 153 9.13 -4.71 6.70
N LEU A 154 7.85 -4.65 7.10
CA LEU A 154 7.06 -3.40 7.06
C LEU A 154 7.70 -2.30 7.92
N LYS A 155 8.16 -2.64 9.14
CA LYS A 155 8.88 -1.71 10.03
C LYS A 155 10.19 -1.22 9.41
N ASP A 156 10.92 -2.08 8.70
CA ASP A 156 12.18 -1.70 8.06
C ASP A 156 11.96 -0.72 6.90
N ILE A 157 10.93 -0.96 6.08
CA ILE A 157 10.66 -0.14 4.89
C ILE A 157 9.74 1.06 5.15
N GLN A 158 9.27 1.24 6.38
CA GLN A 158 8.25 2.24 6.72
C GLN A 158 8.65 3.68 6.35
N LYS A 159 9.95 4.02 6.44
CA LYS A 159 10.47 5.33 6.02
C LYS A 159 10.32 5.56 4.52
N GLN A 160 10.54 4.52 3.69
CA GLN A 160 10.40 4.62 2.24
C GLN A 160 8.94 4.83 1.82
N ILE A 161 8.02 4.05 2.42
CA ILE A 161 6.57 4.22 2.21
C ILE A 161 6.13 5.62 2.63
N THR A 162 6.59 6.10 3.79
CA THR A 162 6.26 7.42 4.30
C THR A 162 6.76 8.52 3.38
N SER A 163 8.02 8.44 2.94
CA SER A 163 8.62 9.40 1.99
C SER A 163 7.82 9.47 0.69
N LYS A 164 7.49 8.30 0.09
CA LYS A 164 6.69 8.26 -1.15
C LYS A 164 5.29 8.82 -0.94
N THR A 165 4.66 8.51 0.20
CA THR A 165 3.34 9.06 0.57
C THR A 165 3.37 10.59 0.65
N VAL A 166 4.37 11.16 1.33
CA VAL A 166 4.53 12.61 1.46
C VAL A 166 4.82 13.26 0.11
N SER A 167 5.71 12.66 -0.69
CA SER A 167 6.05 13.15 -2.04
C SER A 167 4.80 13.25 -2.93
N ILE A 168 3.99 12.19 -2.99
CA ILE A 168 2.73 12.18 -3.75
C ILE A 168 1.77 13.23 -3.21
N MET A 169 1.64 13.39 -1.89
CA MET A 169 0.79 14.42 -1.30
C MET A 169 1.26 15.84 -1.68
N PHE A 170 2.57 16.10 -1.66
CA PHE A 170 3.15 17.39 -1.98
C PHE A 170 2.91 17.78 -3.44
N VAL A 171 3.21 16.88 -4.38
CA VAL A 171 2.96 17.08 -5.83
C VAL A 171 1.50 17.47 -6.05
N ARG A 172 0.58 16.88 -5.30
CA ARG A 172 -0.85 17.17 -5.42
C ARG A 172 -1.25 18.52 -4.84
N VAL A 173 -0.70 18.92 -3.70
CA VAL A 173 -0.91 20.26 -3.15
C VAL A 173 -0.40 21.30 -4.16
N PHE A 174 0.79 21.09 -4.70
CA PHE A 174 1.38 21.94 -5.73
C PHE A 174 0.52 22.04 -7.00
N LEU A 175 0.09 20.90 -7.57
CA LEU A 175 -0.79 20.89 -8.75
C LEU A 175 -2.14 21.58 -8.49
N LYS A 176 -2.69 21.45 -7.28
CA LYS A 176 -3.95 22.12 -6.91
C LYS A 176 -3.76 23.63 -6.86
N LEU A 177 -2.63 24.11 -6.34
CA LEU A 177 -2.29 25.54 -6.30
C LEU A 177 -2.06 26.09 -7.71
N LEU A 178 -1.35 25.36 -8.58
CA LEU A 178 -1.15 25.76 -9.97
C LEU A 178 -2.47 25.90 -10.74
N ARG A 179 -3.40 24.94 -10.59
CA ARG A 179 -4.72 25.02 -11.24
C ARG A 179 -5.51 26.24 -10.76
N LYS A 180 -5.43 26.57 -9.47
CA LYS A 180 -6.04 27.79 -8.93
C LYS A 180 -5.38 29.06 -9.49
N ALA A 181 -4.06 29.10 -9.60
CA ALA A 181 -3.36 30.25 -10.17
C ALA A 181 -3.76 30.45 -11.65
N GLN A 182 -3.80 29.37 -12.44
CA GLN A 182 -4.24 29.43 -13.84
C GLN A 182 -5.70 29.86 -14.02
N SER A 183 -6.60 29.55 -13.08
CA SER A 183 -7.97 30.08 -13.12
C SER A 183 -8.04 31.57 -12.77
N PHE A 184 -7.05 32.11 -12.06
CA PHE A 184 -6.95 33.54 -11.75
C PHE A 184 -6.39 34.38 -12.91
N PHE A 185 -5.56 33.79 -13.78
CA PHE A 185 -4.98 34.47 -14.95
C PHE A 185 -5.83 34.37 -16.24
N LYS A 186 -6.99 33.69 -16.19
CA LYS A 186 -8.02 33.75 -17.23
C LYS A 186 -9.07 34.80 -16.83
N ILE A 187 -8.71 36.08 -16.94
CA ILE A 187 -9.62 37.24 -16.89
C ILE A 187 -9.34 38.06 -18.15
#